data_AF-A0A5C9EJU9-F1
#
_entry.id   AF-A0A5C9EJU9-F1
#
_cell.length_a   1.000
_cell.length_b   1.000
_cell.length_c   1.000
_cell.angle_alpha   90.00
_cell.angle_beta   90.00
_cell.angle_gamma   90.00
#
_symmetry.space_group_name_H-M   'P 1'
#
loop_
_entity.id
_entity.type
_entity.pdbx_description
1 polymer ?
#
loop_
_entity_poly.entity_id
_entity_poly.type
_entity_poly.pdbx_seq_one_letter_code
_entity_poly.pdbx_strand_id
1 'polypeptide(L)'
;MPCKPVEEKLKRINISMFGKKLKIEKINIDIAENRGILKEYKITSVPTLVIGGKKLMVNIQEEDIIDAILQAFIESAASLI
;
A
#
# COMPACT_ATOMS: atom_id res chain seq x y z
N MET A 1 -0.60 -17.32 -5.40
CA MET A 1 -1.51 -16.41 -4.69
C MET A 1 -1.48 -15.04 -5.37
N PRO A 2 -2.64 -14.40 -5.58
CA PRO A 2 -2.76 -13.17 -6.37
C PRO A 2 -1.98 -11.97 -5.81
N CYS A 3 -1.65 -11.97 -4.50
CA CYS A 3 -0.87 -10.90 -3.86
C CYS A 3 0.64 -11.03 -4.03
N LYS A 4 1.16 -12.21 -4.37
CA LYS A 4 2.60 -12.48 -4.41
C LYS A 4 3.38 -11.53 -5.34
N PRO A 5 2.91 -11.21 -6.56
CA PRO A 5 3.61 -10.27 -7.44
C PRO A 5 3.72 -8.87 -6.85
N VAL A 6 2.69 -8.41 -6.13
CA VAL A 6 2.66 -7.09 -5.48
C VAL A 6 3.59 -7.07 -4.27
N GLU A 7 3.63 -8.15 -3.48
CA GLU A 7 4.56 -8.30 -2.36
C GLU A 7 6.03 -8.24 -2.82
N GLU A 8 6.36 -8.88 -3.96
CA GLU A 8 7.71 -8.84 -4.53
C GLU A 8 8.09 -7.45 -5.03
N LYS A 9 7.18 -6.74 -5.71
CA LYS A 9 7.37 -5.33 -6.11
C LYS A 9 7.64 -4.45 -4.89
N LEU A 10 6.81 -4.53 -3.85
CA LEU A 10 6.97 -3.75 -2.61
C LEU A 10 8.31 -4.02 -1.92
N LYS A 11 8.73 -5.29 -1.83
CA LYS A 11 10.03 -5.65 -1.26
C LYS A 11 11.19 -5.03 -2.04
N ARG A 12 11.15 -5.12 -3.38
CA ARG A 12 12.16 -4.50 -4.24
C ARG A 12 12.22 -3.00 -4.01
N ILE A 13 11.09 -2.29 -4.12
CA ILE A 13 11.00 -0.84 -3.96
C ILE A 13 11.51 -0.39 -2.58
N ASN A 14 11.09 -1.06 -1.50
CA ASN A 14 11.51 -0.71 -0.15
C ASN A 14 13.03 -0.83 0.03
N ILE A 15 13.64 -1.86 -0.56
CA ILE A 15 15.09 -2.07 -0.48
C ILE A 15 15.85 -1.08 -1.37
N SER A 16 15.46 -0.96 -2.64
CA SER A 16 16.23 -0.22 -3.64
C SER A 16 16.09 1.30 -3.53
N MET A 17 14.91 1.80 -3.14
CA MET A 17 14.60 3.24 -3.17
C MET A 17 14.48 3.85 -1.79
N PHE A 18 13.97 3.10 -0.81
CA PHE A 18 13.63 3.64 0.51
C PHE A 18 14.50 3.10 1.65
N GLY A 19 15.51 2.28 1.35
CA GLY A 19 16.49 1.79 2.34
C GLY A 19 15.86 1.06 3.53
N LYS A 20 14.80 0.28 3.29
CA LYS A 20 14.01 -0.46 4.30
C LYS A 20 13.23 0.42 5.28
N LYS A 21 12.99 1.69 4.95
CA LYS A 21 12.26 2.63 5.82
C LYS A 21 10.73 2.51 5.72
N LEU A 22 10.20 1.80 4.72
CA LEU A 22 8.75 1.60 4.62
C LEU A 22 8.29 0.53 5.60
N LYS A 23 7.28 0.87 6.40
CA LYS A 23 6.52 -0.10 7.19
C LYS A 23 5.47 -0.74 6.28
N ILE A 24 5.56 -2.05 6.09
CA ILE A 24 4.65 -2.82 5.21
C ILE A 24 3.91 -3.84 6.08
N GLU A 25 2.58 -3.75 6.09
CA GLU A 25 1.71 -4.66 6.83
C GLU A 25 0.85 -5.47 5.87
N LYS A 26 0.76 -6.78 6.10
CA LYS A 26 -0.11 -7.67 5.35
C LYS A 26 -1.37 -7.91 6.15
N ILE A 27 -2.50 -7.49 5.59
CA ILE A 27 -3.82 -7.64 6.22
C ILE A 27 -4.55 -8.77 5.51
N ASN A 28 -5.14 -9.68 6.29
CA ASN A 28 -6.02 -10.70 5.75
C ASN A 28 -7.43 -10.13 5.55
N ILE A 29 -8.12 -10.55 4.48
CA ILE A 29 -9.52 -10.20 4.27
C ILE A 29 -10.38 -11.13 5.13
N ASP A 30 -10.28 -10.96 6.44
CA ASP A 30 -11.25 -11.48 7.38
C ASP A 30 -12.11 -10.31 7.85
N ILE A 31 -13.41 -10.39 7.54
CA ILE A 31 -14.39 -9.35 7.87
C ILE A 31 -14.62 -9.28 9.38
N ALA A 32 -14.37 -10.35 10.13
CA ALA A 32 -14.52 -10.35 11.59
C ALA A 32 -13.38 -9.55 12.27
N GLU A 33 -12.15 -9.70 11.79
CA GLU A 33 -10.96 -9.08 12.40
C GLU A 33 -10.68 -7.68 11.87
N ASN A 34 -10.86 -7.45 10.56
CA ASN A 34 -10.38 -6.24 9.89
C ASN A 34 -11.51 -5.38 9.30
N ARG A 35 -12.73 -5.51 9.81
CA ARG A 35 -13.93 -4.82 9.30
C ARG A 35 -13.76 -3.31 9.14
N GLY A 36 -13.06 -2.68 10.08
CA GLY A 36 -12.82 -1.23 10.09
C GLY A 36 -12.07 -0.79 8.83
N ILE A 37 -10.86 -1.33 8.65
CA ILE A 37 -9.97 -1.01 7.52
C ILE A 37 -10.61 -1.39 6.18
N LEU A 38 -11.24 -2.57 6.10
CA LEU A 38 -11.90 -3.02 4.87
C LEU A 38 -13.04 -2.07 4.46
N LYS A 39 -13.79 -1.54 5.45
CA LYS A 39 -14.88 -0.59 5.21
C LYS A 39 -14.36 0.81 4.87
N GLU A 40 -13.37 1.30 5.61
CA GLU A 40 -12.75 2.62 5.42
C GLU A 40 -12.25 2.79 3.99
N TYR A 41 -11.46 1.83 3.51
CA TYR A 41 -10.89 1.87 2.16
C TYR A 41 -11.77 1.23 1.08
N LYS A 42 -12.97 0.73 1.45
CA LYS A 42 -13.90 0.04 0.53
C LYS A 42 -13.19 -1.08 -0.25
N ILE A 43 -12.51 -1.98 0.46
CA ILE A 43 -11.74 -3.09 -0.12
C ILE A 43 -12.71 -4.22 -0.48
N THR A 44 -12.83 -4.53 -1.77
CA THR A 44 -13.76 -5.53 -2.30
C THR A 44 -13.08 -6.70 -3.02
N SER A 45 -11.77 -6.61 -3.28
CA SER A 45 -11.01 -7.65 -3.98
C SER A 45 -9.52 -7.63 -3.63
N VAL A 46 -8.81 -8.67 -4.05
CA VAL A 46 -7.35 -8.80 -3.96
C VAL A 46 -6.72 -8.89 -5.36
N PRO A 47 -5.47 -8.42 -5.54
CA PRO A 47 -4.68 -7.66 -4.57
C PRO A 47 -5.18 -6.20 -4.45
N THR A 48 -5.18 -5.69 -3.22
CA THR A 48 -5.39 -4.26 -2.91
C THR A 48 -4.21 -3.77 -2.08
N LEU A 49 -3.70 -2.59 -2.43
CA LEU A 49 -2.64 -1.91 -1.70
C LEU A 49 -3.15 -0.53 -1.25
N VAL A 50 -2.84 -0.14 -0.02
CA VAL A 50 -3.18 1.18 0.52
C VAL A 50 -1.88 1.86 0.94
N ILE A 51 -1.61 3.05 0.41
CA ILE A 51 -0.42 3.86 0.69
C ILE A 51 -0.86 5.30 0.92
N GLY A 52 -0.53 5.88 2.07
CA GLY A 52 -0.91 7.28 2.40
C GLY A 52 -2.42 7.53 2.29
N GLY A 53 -3.26 6.54 2.59
CA GLY A 53 -4.71 6.62 2.41
C GLY A 53 -5.21 6.45 0.96
N LYS A 54 -4.32 6.41 -0.03
CA LYS A 54 -4.65 6.13 -1.44
C LYS A 54 -4.70 4.63 -1.68
N LYS A 55 -5.76 4.18 -2.34
CA LYS A 55 -5.98 2.78 -2.69
C LYS A 55 -5.55 2.50 -4.13
N LEU A 56 -4.72 1.47 -4.31
CA LEU A 56 -4.33 0.90 -5.60
C LEU A 56 -4.91 -0.51 -5.73
N MET A 57 -5.59 -0.78 -6.84
CA MET A 57 -6.25 -2.05 -7.12
C MET A 57 -6.09 -2.38 -8.59
N VAL A 58 -5.96 -3.68 -8.90
CA VAL A 58 -5.93 -4.23 -10.28
C VAL A 58 -4.71 -3.73 -11.07
N ASN A 59 -3.94 -4.66 -11.66
CA ASN A 59 -2.79 -4.32 -12.51
C ASN A 59 -1.81 -3.29 -11.91
N ILE A 60 -1.52 -3.42 -10.61
CA ILE A 60 -0.67 -2.47 -9.85
C ILE A 60 0.75 -2.46 -10.44
N GLN A 61 1.15 -1.35 -11.06
CA GLN A 61 2.49 -1.18 -11.60
C GLN A 61 3.48 -0.70 -10.54
N GLU A 62 4.77 -0.79 -10.85
CA GLU A 62 5.83 -0.38 -9.92
C GLU A 62 5.85 1.14 -9.73
N GLU A 63 5.63 1.86 -10.84
CA GLU A 63 5.57 3.31 -10.93
C GLU A 63 4.42 3.85 -10.08
N ASP A 64 3.23 3.24 -10.16
CA ASP A 64 2.06 3.62 -9.36
C ASP A 64 2.33 3.54 -7.85
N ILE A 65 3.08 2.51 -7.43
CA ILE A 65 3.47 2.29 -6.04
C ILE A 65 4.44 3.39 -5.60
N ILE A 66 5.44 3.69 -6.42
CA ILE A 66 6.46 4.70 -6.11
C ILE A 66 5.81 6.08 -5.99
N ASP A 67 4.97 6.46 -6.95
CA ASP A 67 4.28 7.75 -6.96
C ASP A 67 3.37 7.90 -5.73
N ALA A 68 2.62 6.86 -5.37
CA ALA A 68 1.79 6.86 -4.18
C ALA A 68 2.61 7.00 -2.88
N ILE A 69 3.78 6.35 -2.79
CA ILE A 69 4.68 6.49 -1.64
C ILE A 69 5.22 7.92 -1.55
N LEU A 70 5.71 8.48 -2.66
CA LEU A 70 6.24 9.84 -2.70
C LEU A 70 5.16 10.87 -2.35
N GLN A 71 3.96 10.71 -2.89
CA GLN A 71 2.80 11.54 -2.57
C GLN A 71 2.51 11.50 -1.05
N ALA A 72 2.46 10.31 -0.46
CA ALA A 72 2.23 10.14 0.98
C ALA A 72 3.31 10.81 1.84
N PHE A 73 4.57 10.73 1.43
CA PHE A 73 5.67 11.41 2.11
C PHE A 73 5.51 12.94 2.05
N ILE A 74 5.17 13.49 0.88
CA ILE A 74 4.97 14.93 0.70
C ILE A 74 3.79 15.42 1.54
N GLU A 75 2.66 14.71 1.50
CA GLU A 75 1.47 15.05 2.29
C GLU A 75 1.74 14.99 3.79
N SER A 76 2.51 13.99 4.25
CA SER A 76 2.94 13.89 5.66
C SER A 76 3.88 15.02 6.08
N ALA A 77 4.70 15.55 5.18
CA ALA A 77 5.58 16.68 5.47
C ALA A 77 4.82 18.03 5.43
N ALA A 78 3.88 18.18 4.51
CA ALA A 78 3.07 19.38 4.35
C ALA A 78 2.06 19.59 5.49
N SER A 79 1.60 18.51 6.13
CA SER A 79 0.70 18.56 7.29
C SER A 79 1.38 18.94 8.61
N LEU A 80 2.70 19.13 8.61
CA LEU A 80 3.50 19.56 9.77
C LEU A 80 3.88 21.06 9.74
N ILE A 81 3.41 21.82 8.75
CA ILE A 81 3.63 23.27 8.57
C ILE A 81 2.31 24.01 8.79
#